data_AF-A0A2M9BZ23-F1
#
_entry.id   AF-A0A2M9BZ23-F1
#
_cell.length_a   1.000
_cell.length_b   1.000
_cell.length_c   1.000
_cell.angle_alpha   90.00
_cell.angle_beta   90.00
_cell.angle_gamma   90.00
#
_symmetry.space_group_name_H-M   'P 1'
#
loop_
_entity.id
_entity.type
_entity.pdbx_description
1 polymer ?
#
loop_
_entity_poly.entity_id
_entity_poly.type
_entity_poly.pdbx_seq_one_letter_code
_entity_poly.pdbx_strand_id
1 'polypeptide(L)'
;MEYEEFAQRYPREASEVPRYDDERETLLQSPRIFAGAFGTVLHDHLSGRKPEDDAKEFGSFLSSYLQWARENLGAIIRALEARGNRFDRHEPLVELGFHHIAQPAIRLWPHLIYGSEPITRLDIRDMQNRIALGATGMAGVRHQRAAHSQYFADYNQPLRSAQSGLLTEMDAAVVLLELSRAHPQLTVLPAPPQFEHSVTGRNVDFLVLDRTARRIVGVQVKTSVSNASYKRYSDEGIVLIDGIVDLGNSRSVRANPLRSDIEIEAWPGMISAHHVAALRTSTPAVAGYNEQLLVNLRKTAKKVVVGTRSYNQRAIAHVSKRVIDKLHPVRTPSGV
;
A
#
# COMPACT_ATOMS: atom_id res chain seq x y z
N MET A 1 -1.69 20.54 -3.85
CA MET A 1 -2.97 20.81 -4.54
C MET A 1 -4.04 20.98 -3.48
N GLU A 2 -5.10 21.75 -3.73
CA GLU A 2 -6.27 21.77 -2.84
C GLU A 2 -7.11 20.49 -3.03
N TYR A 3 -7.88 20.09 -2.01
CA TYR A 3 -8.71 18.87 -2.08
C TYR A 3 -9.68 18.86 -3.26
N GLU A 4 -10.41 19.96 -3.47
CA GLU A 4 -11.45 20.04 -4.51
C GLU A 4 -10.85 19.96 -5.91
N GLU A 5 -9.72 20.65 -6.13
CA GLU A 5 -8.98 20.59 -7.40
C GLU A 5 -8.48 19.17 -7.69
N PHE A 6 -8.04 18.44 -6.67
CA PHE A 6 -7.63 17.05 -6.81
C PHE A 6 -8.82 16.15 -7.16
N ALA A 7 -9.94 16.28 -6.43
CA ALA A 7 -11.14 15.47 -6.65
C ALA A 7 -11.72 15.64 -8.06
N GLN A 8 -11.69 16.85 -8.62
CA GLN A 8 -12.17 17.13 -9.98
C GLN A 8 -11.41 16.37 -11.07
N ARG A 9 -10.19 15.89 -10.78
CA ARG A 9 -9.38 15.13 -11.74
C ARG A 9 -9.79 13.66 -11.85
N TYR A 10 -10.60 13.16 -10.91
CA TYR A 10 -11.02 11.76 -10.84
C TYR A 10 -12.54 11.64 -10.88
N PRO A 11 -13.08 10.57 -11.49
CA PRO A 11 -14.51 10.31 -11.40
C PRO A 11 -14.88 9.97 -9.94
N ARG A 12 -16.15 10.24 -9.58
CA ARG A 12 -16.69 9.85 -8.27
C ARG A 12 -16.74 8.33 -8.11
N GLU A 13 -17.19 7.65 -9.15
CA GLU A 13 -17.29 6.19 -9.21
C GLU A 13 -16.09 5.60 -9.96
N ALA A 14 -15.69 4.39 -9.59
CA ALA A 14 -14.62 3.68 -10.29
C ALA A 14 -15.05 3.35 -11.72
N SER A 15 -14.10 3.44 -12.66
CA SER A 15 -14.32 2.95 -14.03
C SER A 15 -14.57 1.44 -14.03
N GLU A 16 -15.16 0.93 -15.12
CA GLU A 16 -15.38 -0.50 -15.28
C GLU A 16 -14.09 -1.29 -15.08
N VAL A 17 -14.12 -2.22 -14.13
CA VAL A 17 -13.03 -3.15 -13.83
C VAL A 17 -13.01 -4.30 -14.84
N PRO A 18 -11.84 -4.94 -15.07
CA PRO A 18 -11.75 -6.12 -15.92
C PRO A 18 -12.73 -7.21 -15.48
N ARG A 19 -13.40 -7.84 -16.45
CA ARG A 19 -14.27 -8.99 -16.21
C ARG A 19 -13.46 -10.27 -16.26
N TYR A 20 -13.65 -11.14 -15.28
CA TYR A 20 -13.07 -12.47 -15.21
C TYR A 20 -14.12 -13.56 -15.44
N ASP A 21 -13.71 -14.83 -15.30
CA ASP A 21 -14.64 -15.95 -15.20
C ASP A 21 -15.61 -15.80 -14.00
N ASP A 22 -16.78 -16.44 -14.09
CA ASP A 22 -17.87 -16.30 -13.11
C ASP A 22 -17.43 -16.62 -11.67
N GLU A 23 -16.51 -17.57 -11.49
CA GLU A 23 -16.01 -17.92 -10.17
C GLU A 23 -15.13 -16.82 -9.57
N ARG A 24 -14.24 -16.21 -10.35
CA ARG A 24 -13.42 -15.07 -9.91
C ARG A 24 -14.27 -13.83 -9.68
N GLU A 25 -15.25 -13.58 -10.54
CA GLU A 25 -16.20 -12.48 -10.37
C GLU A 25 -16.97 -12.61 -9.05
N THR A 26 -17.41 -13.84 -8.72
CA THR A 26 -18.08 -14.12 -7.44
C THR A 26 -17.17 -13.82 -6.24
N LEU A 27 -15.88 -14.15 -6.33
CA LEU A 27 -14.90 -13.88 -5.28
C LEU A 27 -14.58 -12.38 -5.13
N LEU A 28 -14.63 -11.62 -6.22
CA LEU A 28 -14.24 -10.20 -6.27
C LEU A 28 -15.41 -9.23 -6.05
N GLN A 29 -16.65 -9.71 -6.07
CA GLN A 29 -17.84 -8.88 -5.91
C GLN A 29 -17.82 -8.06 -4.61
N SER A 30 -17.66 -8.70 -3.44
CA SER A 30 -17.62 -7.99 -2.15
C SER A 30 -16.41 -7.05 -2.03
N PRO A 31 -15.17 -7.46 -2.35
CA PRO A 31 -14.03 -6.53 -2.43
C PRO A 31 -14.34 -5.25 -3.21
N ARG A 32 -14.86 -5.39 -4.43
CA ARG A 32 -15.17 -4.27 -5.33
C ARG A 32 -16.24 -3.35 -4.76
N ILE A 33 -17.29 -3.90 -4.15
CA ILE A 33 -18.34 -3.11 -3.47
C ILE A 33 -17.74 -2.28 -2.34
N PHE A 34 -16.94 -2.90 -1.46
CA PHE A 34 -16.31 -2.17 -0.35
C PHE A 34 -15.34 -1.10 -0.84
N ALA A 35 -14.47 -1.44 -1.80
CA ALA A 35 -13.50 -0.51 -2.36
C ALA A 35 -14.17 0.68 -3.05
N GLY A 36 -15.25 0.44 -3.82
CA GLY A 36 -16.06 1.48 -4.44
C GLY A 36 -16.72 2.41 -3.41
N ALA A 37 -17.28 1.86 -2.33
CA ALA A 37 -17.89 2.66 -1.26
C ALA A 37 -16.88 3.56 -0.54
N PHE A 38 -15.67 3.05 -0.21
CA PHE A 38 -14.57 3.87 0.28
C PHE A 38 -14.22 4.99 -0.70
N GLY A 39 -14.23 4.64 -1.98
CA GLY A 39 -13.99 5.56 -3.07
C GLY A 39 -14.97 6.73 -3.08
N THR A 40 -16.25 6.44 -3.12
CA THR A 40 -17.33 7.43 -3.13
C THR A 40 -17.24 8.38 -1.94
N VAL A 41 -17.10 7.83 -0.72
CA VAL A 41 -17.01 8.62 0.52
C VAL A 41 -15.81 9.57 0.50
N LEU A 42 -14.64 9.09 0.03
CA LEU A 42 -13.46 9.93 -0.07
C LEU A 42 -13.63 11.03 -1.10
N HIS A 43 -14.17 10.70 -2.28
CA HIS A 43 -14.39 11.67 -3.35
C HIS A 43 -15.34 12.79 -2.90
N ASP A 44 -16.45 12.44 -2.24
CA ASP A 44 -17.42 13.41 -1.73
C ASP A 44 -16.77 14.33 -0.68
N HIS A 45 -16.00 13.78 0.26
CA HIS A 45 -15.25 14.57 1.25
C HIS A 45 -14.25 15.54 0.60
N LEU A 46 -13.47 15.07 -0.37
CA LEU A 46 -12.49 15.90 -1.07
C LEU A 46 -13.17 16.99 -1.91
N SER A 47 -14.34 16.71 -2.46
CA SER A 47 -15.15 17.65 -3.24
C SER A 47 -15.91 18.68 -2.38
N GLY A 48 -15.75 18.64 -1.05
CA GLY A 48 -16.47 19.51 -0.13
C GLY A 48 -17.96 19.17 0.02
N ARG A 49 -18.41 18.04 -0.55
CA ARG A 49 -19.76 17.53 -0.36
C ARG A 49 -19.87 16.93 1.04
N LYS A 50 -21.01 17.12 1.68
CA LYS A 50 -21.32 16.33 2.87
C LYS A 50 -21.47 14.87 2.41
N PRO A 51 -20.85 13.90 3.09
CA PRO A 51 -21.17 12.50 2.87
C PRO A 51 -22.68 12.31 2.93
N GLU A 52 -23.23 11.52 2.01
CA GLU A 52 -24.67 11.20 2.01
C GLU A 52 -25.05 10.48 3.31
N ASP A 53 -24.16 9.60 3.77
CA ASP A 53 -24.29 8.86 5.02
C ASP A 53 -23.93 9.74 6.22
N ASP A 54 -24.69 9.60 7.31
CA ASP A 54 -24.27 10.18 8.59
C ASP A 54 -23.10 9.37 9.22
N ALA A 55 -22.52 9.90 10.30
CA ALA A 55 -21.39 9.25 10.97
C ALA A 55 -21.72 7.83 11.50
N LYS A 56 -23.00 7.55 11.79
CA LYS A 56 -23.47 6.25 12.31
C LYS A 56 -23.61 5.24 11.17
N GLU A 57 -24.15 5.65 10.02
CA GLU A 57 -24.22 4.83 8.82
C GLU A 57 -22.83 4.45 8.33
N PHE A 58 -21.91 5.41 8.25
CA PHE A 58 -20.52 5.12 7.90
C PHE A 58 -19.85 4.21 8.93
N GLY A 59 -20.09 4.42 10.23
CA GLY A 59 -19.60 3.52 11.29
C GLY A 59 -20.11 2.07 11.13
N SER A 60 -21.35 1.91 10.67
CA SER A 60 -21.96 0.60 10.39
C SER A 60 -21.31 -0.04 9.16
N PHE A 61 -21.09 0.72 8.09
CA PHE A 61 -20.32 0.30 6.92
C PHE A 61 -18.92 -0.19 7.29
N LEU A 62 -18.16 0.58 8.08
CA LEU A 62 -16.81 0.21 8.50
C LEU A 62 -16.80 -1.07 9.34
N SER A 63 -17.82 -1.27 10.17
CA SER A 63 -17.99 -2.48 10.98
C SER A 63 -18.21 -3.71 10.10
N SER A 64 -19.13 -3.61 9.13
CA SER A 64 -19.40 -4.65 8.13
C SER A 64 -18.15 -4.97 7.29
N TYR A 65 -17.42 -3.94 6.84
CA TYR A 65 -16.17 -4.11 6.12
C TYR A 65 -15.13 -4.86 6.95
N LEU A 66 -14.93 -4.48 8.21
CA LEU A 66 -13.95 -5.12 9.09
C LEU A 66 -14.30 -6.57 9.38
N GLN A 67 -15.58 -6.88 9.58
CA GLN A 67 -16.05 -8.25 9.73
C GLN A 67 -15.75 -9.05 8.46
N TRP A 68 -16.17 -8.54 7.30
CA TRP A 68 -15.91 -9.17 6.01
C TRP A 68 -14.41 -9.43 5.79
N ALA A 69 -13.56 -8.41 6.00
CA ALA A 69 -12.12 -8.52 5.75
C ALA A 69 -11.45 -9.54 6.68
N ARG A 70 -11.93 -9.71 7.92
CA ARG A 70 -11.40 -10.72 8.85
C ARG A 70 -11.81 -12.14 8.46
N GLU A 71 -13.05 -12.32 8.04
CA GLU A 71 -13.63 -13.63 7.75
C GLU A 71 -13.26 -14.14 6.35
N ASN A 72 -13.20 -13.25 5.36
CA ASN A 72 -13.21 -13.63 3.95
C ASN A 72 -11.90 -13.32 3.21
N LEU A 73 -11.20 -12.21 3.51
CA LEU A 73 -10.08 -11.74 2.68
C LEU A 73 -8.99 -12.82 2.51
N GLY A 74 -8.59 -13.47 3.59
CA GLY A 74 -7.59 -14.54 3.53
C GLY A 74 -8.07 -15.79 2.79
N ALA A 75 -9.37 -16.11 2.83
CA ALA A 75 -9.94 -17.24 2.12
C ALA A 75 -10.03 -16.95 0.60
N ILE A 76 -10.43 -15.74 0.24
CA ILE A 76 -10.47 -15.26 -1.15
C ILE A 76 -9.07 -15.33 -1.78
N ILE A 77 -8.04 -14.81 -1.10
CA ILE A 77 -6.66 -14.86 -1.59
C ILE A 77 -6.22 -16.31 -1.85
N ARG A 78 -6.46 -17.21 -0.89
CA ARG A 78 -6.11 -18.63 -1.07
C ARG A 78 -6.86 -19.29 -2.22
N ALA A 79 -8.14 -18.95 -2.40
CA ALA A 79 -8.96 -19.47 -3.50
C ALA A 79 -8.43 -18.99 -4.86
N LEU A 80 -8.09 -17.70 -4.98
CA LEU A 80 -7.48 -17.13 -6.19
C LEU A 80 -6.11 -17.75 -6.48
N GLU A 81 -5.26 -17.92 -5.46
CA GLU A 81 -3.96 -18.58 -5.60
C GLU A 81 -4.07 -20.05 -6.03
N ALA A 82 -5.06 -20.79 -5.52
CA ALA A 82 -5.26 -22.20 -5.82
C ALA A 82 -5.81 -22.45 -7.23
N ARG A 83 -6.68 -21.56 -7.75
CA ARG A 83 -7.39 -21.73 -9.03
C ARG A 83 -6.64 -21.26 -10.26
N GLY A 84 -5.53 -20.55 -10.08
CA GLY A 84 -4.83 -19.96 -11.21
C GLY A 84 -4.37 -20.99 -12.24
N ASN A 85 -4.82 -20.90 -13.50
CA ASN A 85 -4.09 -21.44 -14.66
C ASN A 85 -2.90 -20.53 -15.00
N ARG A 86 -1.81 -21.06 -15.56
CA ARG A 86 -0.46 -20.42 -15.61
C ARG A 86 -0.36 -18.98 -16.17
N PHE A 87 -1.41 -18.41 -16.78
CA PHE A 87 -1.33 -17.16 -17.53
C PHE A 87 -2.12 -15.96 -16.93
N ASP A 88 -3.21 -16.16 -16.17
CA ASP A 88 -4.08 -15.05 -15.68
C ASP A 88 -4.15 -14.92 -14.14
N ARG A 89 -3.17 -15.45 -13.41
CA ARG A 89 -3.32 -15.72 -11.96
C ARG A 89 -3.22 -14.48 -11.03
N HIS A 90 -3.02 -13.27 -11.56
CA HIS A 90 -2.40 -12.21 -10.73
C HIS A 90 -3.14 -10.88 -10.69
N GLU A 91 -3.87 -10.52 -11.73
CA GLU A 91 -4.68 -9.29 -11.72
C GLU A 91 -5.72 -9.30 -10.59
N PRO A 92 -6.43 -10.42 -10.31
CA PRO A 92 -7.31 -10.51 -9.14
C PRO A 92 -6.62 -10.29 -7.79
N LEU A 93 -5.34 -10.64 -7.67
CA LEU A 93 -4.59 -10.43 -6.42
C LEU A 93 -4.17 -8.97 -6.24
N VAL A 94 -3.90 -8.27 -7.35
CA VAL A 94 -3.62 -6.82 -7.33
C VAL A 94 -4.85 -6.05 -6.89
N GLU A 95 -6.05 -6.43 -7.35
CA GLU A 95 -7.31 -5.79 -6.91
C GLU A 95 -7.55 -5.89 -5.39
N LEU A 96 -6.94 -6.85 -4.71
CA LEU A 96 -7.04 -7.00 -3.25
C LEU A 96 -5.99 -6.18 -2.48
N GLY A 97 -5.05 -5.52 -3.18
CA GLY A 97 -3.98 -4.74 -2.58
C GLY A 97 -4.48 -3.61 -1.69
N PHE A 98 -5.50 -2.87 -2.14
CA PHE A 98 -6.20 -1.85 -1.35
C PHE A 98 -6.62 -2.39 0.02
N HIS A 99 -7.22 -3.58 0.08
CA HIS A 99 -7.75 -4.15 1.32
C HIS A 99 -6.67 -4.58 2.32
N HIS A 100 -5.50 -5.01 1.83
CA HIS A 100 -4.36 -5.34 2.70
C HIS A 100 -3.87 -4.15 3.52
N ILE A 101 -4.07 -2.93 3.00
CA ILE A 101 -3.61 -1.69 3.62
C ILE A 101 -4.77 -0.98 4.32
N ALA A 102 -5.96 -0.95 3.71
CA ALA A 102 -7.14 -0.28 4.24
C ALA A 102 -7.65 -0.91 5.53
N GLN A 103 -7.61 -2.23 5.67
CA GLN A 103 -8.07 -2.91 6.87
C GLN A 103 -7.27 -2.49 8.13
N PRO A 104 -5.92 -2.52 8.14
CA PRO A 104 -5.15 -1.93 9.23
C PRO A 104 -5.40 -0.43 9.43
N ALA A 105 -5.48 0.33 8.34
CA ALA A 105 -5.63 1.79 8.36
C ALA A 105 -7.07 2.28 8.62
N ILE A 106 -8.00 1.40 8.97
CA ILE A 106 -9.44 1.68 8.99
C ILE A 106 -9.83 2.88 9.84
N ARG A 107 -9.11 3.12 10.95
CA ARG A 107 -9.40 4.22 11.88
C ARG A 107 -9.09 5.60 11.29
N LEU A 108 -8.24 5.67 10.27
CA LEU A 108 -7.90 6.94 9.60
C LEU A 108 -9.09 7.50 8.81
N TRP A 109 -10.02 6.65 8.38
CA TRP A 109 -11.18 7.04 7.60
C TRP A 109 -12.16 7.92 8.39
N PRO A 110 -12.76 7.49 9.52
CA PRO A 110 -13.68 8.35 10.26
C PRO A 110 -12.98 9.61 10.82
N HIS A 111 -11.68 9.51 11.14
CA HIS A 111 -10.88 10.67 11.58
C HIS A 111 -10.69 11.71 10.48
N LEU A 112 -10.53 11.28 9.23
CA LEU A 112 -10.48 12.18 8.09
C LEU A 112 -11.87 12.76 7.78
N ILE A 113 -12.87 11.91 7.64
CA ILE A 113 -14.19 12.29 7.10
C ILE A 113 -14.99 13.12 8.09
N TYR A 114 -15.00 12.72 9.37
CA TYR A 114 -15.85 13.32 10.40
C TYR A 114 -15.08 14.04 11.50
N GLY A 115 -13.74 14.01 11.49
CA GLY A 115 -12.95 14.55 12.59
C GLY A 115 -13.22 13.83 13.91
N SER A 116 -13.43 12.50 13.86
CA SER A 116 -13.62 11.67 15.06
C SER A 116 -12.36 11.65 15.96
N GLU A 117 -12.31 10.76 16.96
CA GLU A 117 -11.23 10.70 17.94
C GLU A 117 -9.83 10.89 17.34
N PRO A 118 -8.97 11.74 17.94
CA PRO A 118 -7.62 11.97 17.43
C PRO A 118 -6.82 10.68 17.29
N ILE A 119 -6.26 10.46 16.11
CA ILE A 119 -5.35 9.34 15.86
C ILE A 119 -4.05 9.56 16.63
N THR A 120 -3.73 8.62 17.52
CA THR A 120 -2.52 8.68 18.34
C THR A 120 -1.32 8.09 17.60
N ARG A 121 -0.12 8.40 18.08
CA ARG A 121 1.12 7.76 17.59
C ARG A 121 1.12 6.24 17.79
N LEU A 122 0.41 5.74 18.80
CA LEU A 122 0.27 4.30 19.06
C LEU A 122 -0.63 3.65 18.01
N ASP A 123 -1.70 4.32 17.59
CA ASP A 123 -2.59 3.83 16.54
C ASP A 123 -1.84 3.70 15.21
N ILE A 124 -1.09 4.74 14.81
CA ILE A 124 -0.25 4.70 13.61
C ILE A 124 0.77 3.57 13.68
N ARG A 125 1.39 3.36 14.85
CA ARG A 125 2.35 2.27 15.05
C ARG A 125 1.68 0.90 14.94
N ASP A 126 0.47 0.72 15.46
CA ASP A 126 -0.29 -0.53 15.31
C ASP A 126 -0.62 -0.80 13.83
N MET A 127 -1.04 0.23 13.08
CA MET A 127 -1.26 0.13 11.64
C MET A 127 0.01 -0.32 10.90
N GLN A 128 1.14 0.35 11.16
CA GLN A 128 2.45 -0.01 10.60
C GLN A 128 2.82 -1.46 10.95
N ASN A 129 2.62 -1.88 12.20
CA ASN A 129 2.92 -3.24 12.62
C ASN A 129 2.07 -4.27 11.86
N ARG A 130 0.76 -4.05 11.73
CA ARG A 130 -0.15 -4.98 11.02
C ARG A 130 0.20 -5.11 9.55
N ILE A 131 0.45 -3.98 8.87
CA ILE A 131 0.87 -3.98 7.46
C ILE A 131 2.20 -4.71 7.32
N ALA A 132 3.19 -4.36 8.15
CA ALA A 132 4.53 -4.95 8.10
C ALA A 132 4.51 -6.47 8.39
N LEU A 133 3.66 -6.93 9.30
CA LEU A 133 3.50 -8.36 9.60
C LEU A 133 2.92 -9.11 8.39
N GLY A 134 1.88 -8.58 7.74
CA GLY A 134 1.32 -9.14 6.52
C GLY A 134 2.34 -9.21 5.37
N ALA A 135 3.01 -8.09 5.10
CA ALA A 135 4.06 -8.00 4.09
C ALA A 135 5.23 -8.95 4.37
N THR A 136 5.64 -9.08 5.63
CA THR A 136 6.71 -10.01 6.04
C THR A 136 6.33 -11.47 5.78
N GLY A 137 5.08 -11.85 6.03
CA GLY A 137 4.57 -13.19 5.72
C GLY A 137 4.71 -13.50 4.22
N MET A 138 4.23 -12.58 3.38
CA MET A 138 4.34 -12.68 1.92
C MET A 138 5.79 -12.69 1.42
N ALA A 139 6.63 -11.79 1.93
CA ALA A 139 8.05 -11.72 1.61
C ALA A 139 8.78 -13.00 2.02
N GLY A 140 8.37 -13.63 3.12
CA GLY A 140 8.87 -14.94 3.56
C GLY A 140 8.56 -16.06 2.56
N VAL A 141 7.32 -16.15 2.10
CA VAL A 141 6.92 -17.13 1.06
C VAL A 141 7.69 -16.88 -0.23
N ARG A 142 7.80 -15.62 -0.65
CA ARG A 142 8.62 -15.23 -1.82
C ARG A 142 10.07 -15.66 -1.66
N HIS A 143 10.68 -15.38 -0.51
CA HIS A 143 12.08 -15.71 -0.23
C HIS A 143 12.32 -17.22 -0.27
N GLN A 144 11.37 -18.03 0.23
CA GLN A 144 11.43 -19.49 0.11
C GLN A 144 11.31 -19.95 -1.33
N ARG A 145 10.35 -19.41 -2.11
CA ARG A 145 10.18 -19.75 -3.53
C ARG A 145 11.42 -19.40 -4.34
N ALA A 146 12.06 -18.26 -4.07
CA ALA A 146 13.25 -17.81 -4.76
C ALA A 146 14.50 -18.69 -4.53
N ALA A 147 14.48 -19.62 -3.56
CA ALA A 147 15.50 -20.64 -3.43
C ALA A 147 15.43 -21.69 -4.55
N HIS A 148 14.33 -21.74 -5.30
CA HIS A 148 14.12 -22.66 -6.42
C HIS A 148 14.23 -21.91 -7.74
N SER A 149 14.98 -22.46 -8.70
CA SER A 149 15.18 -21.87 -10.04
C SER A 149 13.88 -21.57 -10.78
N GLN A 150 12.87 -22.41 -10.59
CA GLN A 150 11.54 -22.24 -11.17
C GLN A 150 10.92 -20.89 -10.82
N TYR A 151 11.25 -20.31 -9.67
CA TYR A 151 10.77 -18.98 -9.30
C TYR A 151 11.13 -17.91 -10.34
N PHE A 152 12.32 -17.98 -10.93
CA PHE A 152 12.84 -17.02 -11.92
C PHE A 152 12.45 -17.34 -13.37
N ALA A 153 11.75 -18.44 -13.64
CA ALA A 153 11.29 -18.78 -14.99
C ALA A 153 10.30 -17.74 -15.55
N ASP A 154 10.28 -17.55 -16.87
CA ASP A 154 9.48 -16.53 -17.55
C ASP A 154 7.98 -16.65 -17.28
N TYR A 155 7.45 -17.88 -17.22
CA TYR A 155 6.04 -18.12 -16.92
C TYR A 155 5.62 -17.71 -15.50
N ASN A 156 6.58 -17.48 -14.60
CA ASN A 156 6.33 -16.95 -13.26
C ASN A 156 6.50 -15.42 -13.18
N GLN A 157 6.94 -14.76 -14.26
CA GLN A 157 7.16 -13.31 -14.24
C GLN A 157 5.90 -12.53 -13.89
N PRO A 158 4.70 -12.84 -14.41
CA PRO A 158 3.47 -12.17 -13.98
C PRO A 158 3.22 -12.27 -12.46
N LEU A 159 3.45 -13.43 -11.86
CA LEU A 159 3.33 -13.64 -10.40
C LEU A 159 4.32 -12.78 -9.65
N ARG A 160 5.58 -12.83 -10.08
CA ARG A 160 6.65 -12.05 -9.46
C ARG A 160 6.36 -10.56 -9.52
N SER A 161 5.88 -10.07 -10.66
CA SER A 161 5.52 -8.67 -10.87
C SER A 161 4.39 -8.24 -9.94
N ALA A 162 3.29 -9.00 -9.87
CA ALA A 162 2.16 -8.66 -9.00
C ALA A 162 2.55 -8.72 -7.51
N GLN A 163 3.26 -9.77 -7.08
CA GLN A 163 3.77 -9.87 -5.71
C GLN A 163 4.75 -8.73 -5.38
N SER A 164 5.57 -8.32 -6.34
CA SER A 164 6.51 -7.22 -6.16
C SER A 164 5.79 -5.87 -6.07
N GLY A 165 4.77 -5.63 -6.90
CA GLY A 165 3.91 -4.44 -6.83
C GLY A 165 3.31 -4.29 -5.45
N LEU A 166 2.52 -5.29 -5.02
CA LEU A 166 1.86 -5.30 -3.72
C LEU A 166 2.84 -5.17 -2.55
N LEU A 167 3.96 -5.91 -2.55
CA LEU A 167 4.96 -5.77 -1.48
C LEU A 167 5.63 -4.39 -1.47
N THR A 168 5.81 -3.76 -2.63
CA THR A 168 6.39 -2.41 -2.72
C THR A 168 5.41 -1.39 -2.16
N GLU A 169 4.12 -1.50 -2.48
CA GLU A 169 3.07 -0.67 -1.90
C GLU A 169 2.98 -0.85 -0.37
N MET A 170 3.01 -2.08 0.14
CA MET A 170 2.97 -2.30 1.59
C MET A 170 4.21 -1.71 2.30
N ASP A 171 5.39 -1.82 1.71
CA ASP A 171 6.60 -1.17 2.23
C ASP A 171 6.48 0.36 2.19
N ALA A 172 5.95 0.92 1.10
CA ALA A 172 5.68 2.35 0.99
C ALA A 172 4.65 2.80 2.03
N ALA A 173 3.60 2.02 2.30
CA ALA A 173 2.60 2.32 3.33
C ALA A 173 3.25 2.42 4.71
N VAL A 174 4.14 1.48 5.06
CA VAL A 174 4.89 1.53 6.34
C VAL A 174 5.72 2.80 6.45
N VAL A 175 6.38 3.21 5.36
CA VAL A 175 7.16 4.46 5.29
C VAL A 175 6.27 5.70 5.37
N LEU A 176 5.18 5.75 4.61
CA LEU A 176 4.29 6.90 4.54
C LEU A 176 3.53 7.11 5.85
N LEU A 177 3.13 6.05 6.56
CA LEU A 177 2.50 6.20 7.88
C LEU A 177 3.41 6.90 8.90
N GLU A 178 4.73 6.86 8.71
CA GLU A 178 5.66 7.63 9.52
C GLU A 178 5.45 9.16 9.38
N LEU A 179 4.99 9.62 8.22
CA LEU A 179 4.59 11.03 8.02
C LEU A 179 3.44 11.40 8.96
N SER A 180 2.37 10.61 9.02
CA SER A 180 1.26 10.85 9.94
C SER A 180 1.69 10.79 11.41
N ARG A 181 2.69 9.99 11.74
CA ARG A 181 3.25 9.91 13.09
C ARG A 181 4.05 11.16 13.48
N ALA A 182 4.83 11.69 12.53
CA ALA A 182 5.66 12.89 12.70
C ALA A 182 4.86 14.19 12.59
N HIS A 183 3.81 14.21 11.76
CA HIS A 183 2.97 15.35 11.44
C HIS A 183 1.48 14.97 11.66
N PRO A 184 0.93 15.15 12.87
CA PRO A 184 -0.45 14.71 13.20
C PRO A 184 -1.57 15.37 12.37
N GLN A 185 -1.28 16.48 11.69
CA GLN A 185 -2.20 17.10 10.74
C GLN A 185 -2.30 16.31 9.42
N LEU A 186 -1.29 15.49 9.10
CA LEU A 186 -1.24 14.67 7.89
C LEU A 186 -1.92 13.32 8.10
N THR A 187 -2.82 12.96 7.19
CA THR A 187 -3.42 11.62 7.10
C THR A 187 -2.94 10.94 5.83
N VAL A 188 -2.51 9.68 5.94
CA VAL A 188 -2.18 8.84 4.77
C VAL A 188 -3.25 7.78 4.60
N LEU A 189 -3.86 7.69 3.42
CA LEU A 189 -4.82 6.65 3.07
C LEU A 189 -4.36 5.86 1.85
N PRO A 190 -4.63 4.54 1.78
CA PRO A 190 -4.57 3.83 0.50
C PRO A 190 -5.62 4.43 -0.44
N ALA A 191 -5.26 4.61 -1.70
CA ALA A 191 -6.15 5.14 -2.71
C ALA A 191 -7.16 4.07 -3.13
N PRO A 192 -8.47 4.36 -3.10
CA PRO A 192 -9.47 3.47 -3.68
C PRO A 192 -9.35 3.36 -5.21
N PRO A 193 -9.96 2.33 -5.84
CA PRO A 193 -9.74 2.00 -7.26
C PRO A 193 -9.97 3.15 -8.24
N GLN A 194 -10.88 4.08 -7.97
CA GLN A 194 -11.13 5.19 -8.90
C GLN A 194 -9.98 6.19 -8.98
N PHE A 195 -9.10 6.23 -7.98
CA PHE A 195 -7.86 7.02 -8.01
C PHE A 195 -6.68 6.24 -8.61
N GLU A 196 -6.75 4.90 -8.56
CA GLU A 196 -5.69 4.00 -9.04
C GLU A 196 -5.80 3.69 -10.53
N HIS A 197 -7.01 3.61 -11.09
CA HIS A 197 -7.22 3.04 -12.43
C HIS A 197 -8.00 3.93 -13.40
N SER A 198 -8.71 4.95 -12.92
CA SER A 198 -9.68 5.67 -13.79
C SER A 198 -9.06 6.75 -14.68
N VAL A 199 -7.82 7.19 -14.44
CA VAL A 199 -7.27 8.37 -15.13
C VAL A 199 -5.84 8.11 -15.60
N THR A 200 -5.71 7.81 -16.89
CA THR A 200 -4.42 7.50 -17.53
C THR A 200 -3.35 8.55 -17.19
N GLY A 201 -2.27 8.09 -16.55
CA GLY A 201 -1.12 8.92 -16.22
C GLY A 201 -1.26 9.73 -14.92
N ARG A 202 -2.37 9.55 -14.19
CA ARG A 202 -2.61 10.18 -12.88
C ARG A 202 -2.99 9.16 -11.80
N ASN A 203 -2.66 7.90 -12.02
CA ASN A 203 -2.88 6.84 -11.04
C ASN A 203 -2.12 7.16 -9.75
N VAL A 204 -2.73 6.85 -8.61
CA VAL A 204 -2.12 6.98 -7.30
C VAL A 204 -2.50 5.76 -6.46
N ASP A 205 -1.55 5.26 -5.67
CA ASP A 205 -1.76 4.12 -4.77
C ASP A 205 -2.02 4.61 -3.33
N PHE A 206 -1.56 5.83 -3.01
CA PHE A 206 -1.82 6.49 -1.73
C PHE A 206 -2.16 7.96 -1.90
N LEU A 207 -2.85 8.48 -0.90
CA LEU A 207 -3.18 9.89 -0.76
C LEU A 207 -2.60 10.40 0.56
N VAL A 208 -1.87 11.51 0.50
CA VAL A 208 -1.37 12.21 1.71
C VAL A 208 -2.09 13.54 1.82
N LEU A 209 -2.81 13.71 2.91
CA LEU A 209 -3.79 14.76 3.14
C LEU A 209 -3.39 15.63 4.33
N ASP A 210 -3.11 16.91 4.11
CA ASP A 210 -3.04 17.91 5.18
C ASP A 210 -4.44 18.44 5.50
N ARG A 211 -4.96 18.02 6.65
CA ARG A 211 -6.30 18.38 7.10
C ARG A 211 -6.42 19.84 7.52
N THR A 212 -5.34 20.46 7.95
CA THR A 212 -5.33 21.88 8.38
C THR A 212 -5.27 22.79 7.17
N ALA A 213 -4.37 22.50 6.23
CA ALA A 213 -4.22 23.30 5.02
C ALA A 213 -5.23 22.95 3.93
N ARG A 214 -5.99 21.85 4.07
CA ARG A 214 -6.87 21.25 3.03
C ARG A 214 -6.12 20.93 1.73
N ARG A 215 -4.87 20.49 1.88
CA ARG A 215 -3.98 20.19 0.77
C ARG A 215 -3.74 18.70 0.64
N ILE A 216 -3.68 18.24 -0.60
CA ILE A 216 -3.47 16.83 -0.93
C ILE A 216 -2.32 16.69 -1.94
N VAL A 217 -1.67 15.54 -1.84
CA VAL A 217 -0.72 15.03 -2.81
C VAL A 217 -0.99 13.54 -3.05
N GLY A 218 -1.05 13.16 -4.32
CA GLY A 218 -1.12 11.77 -4.72
C GLY A 218 0.26 11.12 -4.62
N VAL A 219 0.31 9.83 -4.31
CA VAL A 219 1.55 9.06 -4.31
C VAL A 219 1.36 7.80 -5.14
N GLN A 220 2.16 7.68 -6.21
CA GLN A 220 2.26 6.45 -6.98
C GLN A 220 3.53 5.72 -6.56
N VAL A 221 3.43 4.43 -6.32
CA VAL A 221 4.52 3.53 -6.00
C VAL A 221 4.75 2.62 -7.19
N LYS A 222 6.02 2.39 -7.53
CA LYS A 222 6.41 1.41 -8.54
C LYS A 222 7.58 0.60 -8.04
N THR A 223 7.62 -0.68 -8.40
CA THR A 223 8.78 -1.54 -8.08
C THR A 223 10.08 -0.95 -8.63
N SER A 224 10.04 -0.39 -9.85
CA SER A 224 11.10 0.41 -10.44
C SER A 224 10.51 1.50 -11.36
N VAL A 225 11.21 2.62 -11.48
CA VAL A 225 10.75 3.80 -12.23
C VAL A 225 11.65 4.05 -13.43
N SER A 226 11.03 4.21 -14.60
CA SER A 226 11.72 4.72 -15.80
C SER A 226 11.69 6.26 -15.85
N ASN A 227 12.65 6.87 -16.54
CA ASN A 227 12.68 8.32 -16.76
C ASN A 227 11.38 8.86 -17.39
N ALA A 228 10.78 8.09 -18.30
CA ALA A 228 9.50 8.43 -18.91
C ALA A 228 8.34 8.44 -17.89
N SER A 229 8.34 7.51 -16.94
CA SER A 229 7.36 7.51 -15.84
C SER A 229 7.56 8.73 -14.95
N TYR A 230 8.80 9.04 -14.58
CA TYR A 230 9.09 10.18 -13.70
C TYR A 230 8.55 11.50 -14.25
N LYS A 231 8.81 11.79 -15.54
CA LYS A 231 8.31 12.99 -16.21
C LYS A 231 6.78 13.07 -16.26
N ARG A 232 6.10 11.92 -16.41
CA ARG A 232 4.63 11.88 -16.49
C ARG A 232 3.97 12.28 -15.18
N TYR A 233 4.49 11.82 -14.04
CA TYR A 233 3.86 12.05 -12.74
C TYR A 233 4.30 13.35 -12.05
N SER A 234 5.52 13.85 -12.35
CA SER A 234 6.07 15.04 -11.69
C SER A 234 5.19 16.27 -11.84
N ASP A 235 4.49 16.40 -12.97
CA ASP A 235 3.77 17.62 -13.33
C ASP A 235 2.34 17.64 -12.73
N GLU A 236 1.86 16.49 -12.22
CA GLU A 236 0.45 16.27 -11.90
C GLU A 236 0.11 16.38 -10.41
N GLY A 237 1.03 16.91 -9.59
CA GLY A 237 0.81 16.91 -8.14
C GLY A 237 0.96 15.52 -7.51
N ILE A 238 1.64 14.59 -8.19
CA ILE A 238 1.88 13.22 -7.74
C ILE A 238 3.36 13.04 -7.39
N VAL A 239 3.64 12.35 -6.29
CA VAL A 239 4.98 11.89 -5.92
C VAL A 239 5.14 10.45 -6.35
N LEU A 240 6.15 10.18 -7.16
CA LEU A 240 6.48 8.82 -7.59
C LEU A 240 7.55 8.21 -6.67
N ILE A 241 7.22 7.11 -5.99
CA ILE A 241 8.14 6.35 -5.16
C ILE A 241 8.65 5.14 -5.94
N ASP A 242 9.96 5.06 -6.13
CA ASP A 242 10.69 3.94 -6.69
C ASP A 242 11.10 2.95 -5.58
N GLY A 243 10.65 1.70 -5.70
CA GLY A 243 10.98 0.65 -4.74
C GLY A 243 12.49 0.42 -4.59
N ILE A 244 13.25 0.43 -5.66
CA ILE A 244 14.70 0.22 -5.63
C ILE A 244 15.41 1.45 -5.06
N VAL A 245 15.13 2.64 -5.59
CA VAL A 245 15.90 3.86 -5.28
C VAL A 245 15.45 4.51 -3.97
N ASP A 246 14.15 4.73 -3.81
CA ASP A 246 13.59 5.47 -2.67
C ASP A 246 13.44 4.57 -1.44
N LEU A 247 13.00 3.32 -1.63
CA LEU A 247 12.81 2.37 -0.53
C LEU A 247 14.03 1.48 -0.27
N GLY A 248 15.02 1.45 -1.17
CA GLY A 248 16.18 0.58 -1.03
C GLY A 248 15.84 -0.91 -1.17
N ASN A 249 14.71 -1.24 -1.80
CA ASN A 249 14.24 -2.60 -1.99
C ASN A 249 14.98 -3.29 -3.13
N SER A 250 16.29 -3.47 -3.00
CA SER A 250 17.11 -4.24 -3.95
C SER A 250 18.00 -5.25 -3.25
N ARG A 251 18.22 -6.38 -3.91
CA ARG A 251 19.07 -7.45 -3.41
C ARG A 251 19.85 -8.10 -4.54
N SER A 252 21.11 -8.35 -4.29
CA SER A 252 21.95 -9.21 -5.13
C SER A 252 21.51 -10.67 -4.99
N VAL A 253 20.97 -11.26 -6.05
CA VAL A 253 20.49 -12.64 -6.09
C VAL A 253 21.01 -13.36 -7.33
N ARG A 254 21.12 -14.69 -7.24
CA ARG A 254 21.38 -15.52 -8.41
C ARG A 254 20.04 -15.83 -9.09
N ALA A 255 19.66 -15.00 -10.06
CA ALA A 255 18.40 -15.17 -10.80
C ALA A 255 18.45 -16.35 -11.77
N ASN A 256 19.63 -16.70 -12.28
CA ASN A 256 19.81 -17.82 -13.19
C ASN A 256 20.58 -18.97 -12.52
N PRO A 257 19.98 -20.16 -12.33
CA PRO A 257 20.65 -21.30 -11.70
C PRO A 257 21.80 -21.87 -12.54
N LEU A 258 21.78 -21.65 -13.86
CA LEU A 258 22.79 -22.16 -14.79
C LEU A 258 23.98 -21.21 -14.94
N ARG A 259 23.92 -20.02 -14.33
CA ARG A 259 25.01 -19.04 -14.34
C ARG A 259 25.45 -18.73 -12.91
N SER A 260 26.73 -18.45 -12.74
CA SER A 260 27.27 -17.98 -11.46
C SER A 260 26.93 -16.52 -11.17
N ASP A 261 26.46 -15.79 -12.18
CA ASP A 261 26.25 -14.35 -12.16
C ASP A 261 25.23 -13.94 -11.09
N ILE A 262 25.54 -12.84 -10.43
CA ILE A 262 24.72 -12.24 -9.39
C ILE A 262 24.12 -10.97 -9.99
N GLU A 263 22.80 -10.89 -9.98
CA GLU A 263 22.05 -9.75 -10.52
C GLU A 263 21.43 -8.97 -9.36
N ILE A 264 21.31 -7.65 -9.53
CA ILE A 264 20.61 -6.79 -8.58
C ILE A 264 19.13 -6.79 -8.97
N GLU A 265 18.31 -7.41 -8.14
CA GLU A 265 16.88 -7.54 -8.34
C GLU A 265 16.09 -6.69 -7.37
N ALA A 266 14.90 -6.23 -7.79
CA ALA A 266 13.96 -5.62 -6.87
C ALA A 266 13.52 -6.64 -5.81
N TRP A 267 13.69 -6.32 -4.54
CA TRP A 267 13.41 -7.19 -3.41
C TRP A 267 12.48 -6.54 -2.37
N PRO A 268 11.24 -6.19 -2.76
CA PRO A 268 10.28 -5.57 -1.85
C PRO A 268 9.84 -6.52 -0.72
N GLY A 269 9.36 -5.91 0.36
CA GLY A 269 9.11 -6.54 1.65
C GLY A 269 10.27 -6.39 2.64
N MET A 270 11.38 -5.75 2.26
CA MET A 270 12.53 -5.56 3.15
C MET A 270 12.30 -4.48 4.20
N ILE A 271 11.63 -3.38 3.85
CA ILE A 271 11.29 -2.34 4.85
C ILE A 271 10.42 -2.97 5.95
N SER A 272 9.37 -3.69 5.54
CA SER A 272 8.46 -4.39 6.44
C SER A 272 9.18 -5.46 7.27
N ALA A 273 10.05 -6.26 6.65
CA ALA A 273 10.80 -7.28 7.38
C ALA A 273 11.80 -6.66 8.39
N HIS A 274 12.51 -5.59 8.04
CA HIS A 274 13.35 -4.87 8.99
C HIS A 274 12.53 -4.31 10.17
N HIS A 275 11.33 -3.77 9.88
CA HIS A 275 10.40 -3.29 10.91
C HIS A 275 9.99 -4.42 11.86
N VAL A 276 9.54 -5.56 11.33
CA VAL A 276 9.12 -6.72 12.13
C VAL A 276 10.29 -7.30 12.94
N ALA A 277 11.49 -7.39 12.36
CA ALA A 277 12.68 -7.87 13.06
C ALA A 277 13.00 -7.03 14.31
N ALA A 278 12.76 -5.71 14.23
CA ALA A 278 12.99 -4.75 15.31
C ALA A 278 11.86 -4.69 16.37
N LEU A 279 10.73 -5.38 16.19
CA LEU A 279 9.66 -5.40 17.18
C LEU A 279 10.12 -6.05 18.49
N ARG A 280 9.79 -5.42 19.62
CA ARG A 280 10.00 -5.99 20.97
C ARG A 280 8.87 -6.95 21.29
N THR A 281 9.18 -8.15 21.78
CA THR A 281 8.21 -9.18 22.20
C THR A 281 7.33 -8.74 23.36
N SER A 282 7.81 -7.82 24.20
CA SER A 282 7.07 -7.24 25.33
C SER A 282 6.10 -6.11 24.94
N THR A 283 6.00 -5.78 23.66
CA THR A 283 4.99 -4.81 23.19
C THR A 283 3.63 -5.51 23.28
N PRO A 284 2.57 -4.89 23.84
CA PRO A 284 1.25 -5.52 23.89
C PRO A 284 0.93 -6.08 22.51
N ALA A 285 0.66 -7.39 22.48
CA ALA A 285 0.51 -8.17 21.28
C ALA A 285 -0.32 -7.37 20.26
N VAL A 286 0.20 -7.18 19.05
CA VAL A 286 -0.54 -6.56 17.95
C VAL A 286 -1.91 -7.24 17.91
N ALA A 287 -2.98 -6.51 18.22
CA ALA A 287 -4.24 -7.13 18.59
C ALA A 287 -4.73 -8.07 17.47
N GLY A 288 -4.90 -9.36 17.80
CA GLY A 288 -5.22 -10.43 16.85
C GLY A 288 -4.05 -11.34 16.46
N TYR A 289 -2.82 -11.07 16.91
CA TYR A 289 -1.67 -11.96 16.72
C TYR A 289 -1.29 -12.68 18.01
N ASN A 290 -1.23 -14.01 17.98
CA ASN A 290 -0.67 -14.78 19.08
C ASN A 290 0.86 -14.68 19.12
N GLU A 291 1.46 -14.88 20.29
CA GLU A 291 2.90 -14.73 20.51
C GLU A 291 3.73 -15.66 19.62
N GLN A 292 3.28 -16.90 19.44
CA GLN A 292 3.97 -17.89 18.61
C GLN A 292 4.07 -17.45 17.14
N LEU A 293 3.00 -16.89 16.59
CA LEU A 293 2.96 -16.35 15.24
C LEU A 293 3.91 -15.16 15.11
N LEU A 294 3.95 -14.26 16.11
CA LEU A 294 4.91 -13.15 16.12
C LEU A 294 6.36 -13.64 16.15
N VAL A 295 6.67 -14.63 16.98
CA VAL A 295 8.01 -15.25 17.01
C VAL A 295 8.36 -15.86 15.65
N ASN A 296 7.43 -16.56 15.01
CA ASN A 296 7.63 -17.14 13.69
C ASN A 296 7.85 -16.08 12.61
N LEU A 297 7.03 -15.03 12.59
CA LEU A 297 7.17 -13.91 11.66
C LEU A 297 8.49 -13.15 11.86
N ARG A 298 8.96 -12.99 13.10
CA ARG A 298 10.29 -12.40 13.36
C ARG A 298 11.43 -13.28 12.86
N LYS A 299 11.33 -14.61 12.99
CA LYS A 299 12.30 -15.54 12.40
C LYS A 299 12.31 -15.42 10.88
N THR A 300 11.12 -15.36 10.26
CA THR A 300 10.97 -15.12 8.82
C THR A 300 11.57 -13.78 8.40
N ALA A 301 11.26 -12.70 9.13
CA ALA A 301 11.80 -11.37 8.89
C ALA A 301 13.32 -11.37 8.87
N LYS A 302 13.95 -11.97 9.89
CA LYS A 302 15.40 -12.12 9.97
C LYS A 302 15.98 -12.83 8.75
N LYS A 303 15.33 -13.89 8.26
CA LYS A 303 15.73 -14.62 7.03
C LYS A 303 15.65 -13.73 5.79
N VAL A 304 14.53 -13.00 5.63
CA VAL A 304 14.31 -12.09 4.49
C VAL A 304 15.41 -11.03 4.43
N VAL A 305 15.81 -10.45 5.55
CA VAL A 305 16.79 -9.35 5.62
C VAL A 305 18.23 -9.81 5.94
N VAL A 306 18.54 -11.10 5.87
CA VAL A 306 19.92 -11.57 6.08
C VAL A 306 20.86 -10.90 5.08
N GLY A 307 21.94 -10.30 5.61
CA GLY A 307 22.98 -9.67 4.79
C GLY A 307 22.61 -8.30 4.24
N THR A 308 21.46 -7.73 4.62
CA THR A 308 21.04 -6.39 4.19
C THR A 308 21.08 -5.40 5.34
N ARG A 309 21.58 -4.19 5.07
CA ARG A 309 21.51 -3.08 6.03
C ARG A 309 20.09 -2.52 6.03
N SER A 310 19.55 -2.19 7.20
CA SER A 310 18.25 -1.52 7.26
C SER A 310 18.33 -0.15 6.58
N TYR A 311 17.46 0.07 5.61
CA TYR A 311 17.31 1.32 4.87
C TYR A 311 16.14 2.18 5.38
N ASN A 312 15.37 1.68 6.37
CA ASN A 312 14.10 2.27 6.80
C ASN A 312 14.21 3.76 7.16
N GLN A 313 15.19 4.16 7.97
CA GLN A 313 15.34 5.57 8.34
C GLN A 313 15.67 6.47 7.15
N ARG A 314 16.45 5.96 6.19
CA ARG A 314 16.79 6.70 4.97
C ARG A 314 15.59 6.80 4.02
N ALA A 315 14.85 5.71 3.84
CA ALA A 315 13.60 5.70 3.08
C ALA A 315 12.60 6.68 3.67
N ILE A 316 12.38 6.64 5.00
CA ILE A 316 11.53 7.59 5.73
C ILE A 316 11.96 9.02 5.46
N ALA A 317 13.21 9.38 5.76
CA ALA A 317 13.67 10.76 5.58
C ALA A 317 13.53 11.24 4.12
N HIS A 318 13.86 10.37 3.17
CA HIS A 318 13.81 10.70 1.75
C HIS A 318 12.39 10.86 1.21
N VAL A 319 11.53 9.86 1.43
CA VAL A 319 10.12 9.89 0.99
C VAL A 319 9.38 11.02 1.69
N SER A 320 9.56 11.18 3.01
CA SER A 320 8.91 12.24 3.77
C SER A 320 9.25 13.61 3.22
N LYS A 321 10.53 13.88 2.93
CA LYS A 321 10.96 15.14 2.34
C LYS A 321 10.25 15.40 1.01
N ARG A 322 10.25 14.42 0.10
CA ARG A 322 9.62 14.58 -1.24
C ARG A 322 8.12 14.85 -1.15
N VAL A 323 7.42 14.16 -0.26
CA VAL A 323 5.99 14.36 -0.02
C VAL A 323 5.73 15.75 0.56
N ILE A 324 6.47 16.16 1.60
CA ILE A 324 6.31 17.48 2.24
C ILE A 324 6.62 18.61 1.27
N ASP A 325 7.73 18.53 0.53
CA ASP A 325 8.13 19.54 -0.45
C ASP A 325 7.05 19.73 -1.54
N LYS A 326 6.41 18.63 -1.95
CA LYS A 326 5.30 18.66 -2.93
C LYS A 326 4.00 19.19 -2.32
N LEU A 327 3.73 18.81 -1.07
CA LEU A 327 2.53 19.21 -0.34
C LEU A 327 2.58 20.69 0.04
N HIS A 328 3.75 21.23 0.39
CA HIS A 328 3.98 22.62 0.78
C HIS A 328 5.15 23.23 -0.02
N PRO A 329 4.96 23.51 -1.32
CA PRO A 329 5.99 24.14 -2.12
C PRO A 329 6.32 25.49 -1.51
N VAL A 330 7.60 25.69 -1.19
CA VAL A 330 8.12 26.99 -0.77
C VAL A 330 7.79 27.97 -1.89
N ARG A 331 6.96 28.97 -1.59
CA ARG A 331 6.74 30.07 -2.51
C ARG A 331 8.07 30.78 -2.65
N THR A 332 8.79 30.56 -3.75
CA THR A 332 9.86 31.47 -4.14
C THR A 332 9.22 32.85 -4.26
N PRO A 333 9.71 33.88 -3.55
CA PRO A 333 9.21 35.23 -3.74
C PRO A 333 9.34 35.52 -5.23
N SER A 334 8.20 35.75 -5.88
CA SER A 334 8.17 36.21 -7.26
C SER A 334 9.05 37.45 -7.31
N GLY A 335 10.18 37.34 -8.01
CA GLY A 335 11.10 38.45 -8.20
C GLY A 335 10.33 39.64 -8.75
N VAL A 336 10.51 40.77 -8.07
CA VAL A 336 10.09 42.11 -8.45
C VAL A 336 10.67 42.49 -9.80
#